data_AF-A0A1G9ES05-F1
#
_entry.id   AF-A0A1G9ES05-F1
#
_cell.length_a   1.000
_cell.length_b   1.000
_cell.length_c   1.000
_cell.angle_alpha   90.00
_cell.angle_beta   90.00
_cell.angle_gamma   90.00
#
_symmetry.space_group_name_H-M   'P 1'
#
loop_
_entity.id
_entity.type
_entity.pdbx_description
1 polymer ?
#
loop_
_entity_poly.entity_id
_entity_poly.type
_entity_poly.pdbx_seq_one_letter_code
_entity_poly.pdbx_strand_id
1 'polypeptide(L)'
;MSYAGTGNEKAVAASDLNRTHVGLTVSFQPDEFTVVFGRIGAVARKEGGVTIALAGVDGTGGLPSHFSLPPAQLVYVQPDMLTNTESTIKDLFGKVQENLRSHKGDQRPDTV
;
A
#
# COMPACT_ATOMS: atom_id res chain seq x y z
N MET A 1 3.86 -17.25 17.64
CA MET A 1 3.66 -15.78 17.68
C MET A 1 2.70 -15.39 16.55
N SER A 2 1.77 -14.43 16.71
CA SER A 2 0.84 -14.02 15.63
C SER A 2 1.15 -12.60 15.17
N TYR A 3 1.77 -12.45 14.00
CA TYR A 3 2.12 -11.15 13.42
C TYR A 3 0.89 -10.45 12.84
N ALA A 4 0.67 -9.21 13.27
CA ALA A 4 -0.51 -8.40 12.92
C ALA A 4 -0.19 -7.18 12.04
N GLY A 5 1.00 -7.12 11.44
CA GLY A 5 1.48 -5.95 10.70
C GLY A 5 1.85 -4.78 11.61
N THR A 6 2.11 -3.63 11.00
CA THR A 6 2.25 -2.33 11.67
C THR A 6 0.98 -1.49 11.46
N GLY A 7 0.70 -0.54 12.35
CA GLY A 7 -0.54 0.25 12.32
C GLY A 7 -0.79 1.08 11.05
N ASN A 8 0.18 1.16 10.14
CA ASN A 8 0.10 1.90 8.87
C ASN A 8 -0.01 0.97 7.66
N GLU A 9 0.00 -0.36 7.86
CA GLU A 9 -0.11 -1.33 6.79
C GLU A 9 -1.57 -1.75 6.59
N LYS A 10 -1.89 -2.09 5.34
CA LYS A 10 -3.19 -2.68 5.01
C LYS A 10 -3.04 -4.20 5.01
N ALA A 11 -3.88 -4.88 5.77
CA ALA A 11 -4.04 -6.33 5.67
C ALA A 11 -4.72 -6.69 4.34
N VAL A 12 -4.09 -7.58 3.57
CA VAL A 12 -4.55 -8.05 2.26
C VAL A 12 -4.42 -9.57 2.25
N ALA A 13 -5.45 -10.30 1.80
CA ALA A 13 -5.32 -11.74 1.62
C ALA A 13 -4.33 -12.01 0.47
N ALA A 14 -3.50 -13.05 0.59
CA ALA A 14 -2.51 -13.37 -0.43
C ALA A 14 -3.15 -13.53 -1.83
N SER A 15 -4.36 -14.10 -1.93
CA SER A 15 -5.15 -14.21 -3.16
C SER A 15 -5.45 -12.89 -3.86
N ASP A 16 -5.55 -11.81 -3.09
CA ASP A 16 -5.97 -10.49 -3.57
C ASP A 16 -4.78 -9.67 -4.10
N LEU A 17 -3.55 -10.14 -3.83
CA LEU A 17 -2.35 -9.59 -4.43
C LEU A 17 -2.44 -9.69 -5.95
N ASN A 18 -2.08 -8.59 -6.58
CA ASN A 18 -2.14 -8.42 -8.02
C ASN A 18 -1.09 -7.39 -8.45
N ARG A 19 -1.07 -7.05 -9.74
CA ARG A 19 -0.07 -6.15 -10.32
C ARG A 19 0.07 -4.80 -9.60
N THR A 20 -0.98 -4.26 -8.97
CA THR A 20 -0.91 -2.97 -8.28
C THR A 20 -0.11 -3.01 -6.99
N HIS A 21 0.17 -4.22 -6.49
CA HIS A 21 0.96 -4.43 -5.27
C HIS A 21 2.45 -4.61 -5.57
N VAL A 22 2.82 -4.86 -6.83
CA VAL A 22 4.23 -4.96 -7.24
C VAL A 22 4.90 -3.61 -7.00
N GLY A 23 6.07 -3.64 -6.36
CA GLY A 23 6.81 -2.46 -5.97
C GLY A 23 6.42 -1.88 -4.60
N LEU A 24 5.39 -2.40 -3.93
CA LEU A 24 5.05 -2.00 -2.56
C LEU A 24 5.87 -2.78 -1.53
N THR A 25 6.09 -2.17 -0.36
CA THR A 25 6.66 -2.85 0.81
C THR A 25 5.63 -3.80 1.40
N VAL A 26 6.08 -4.99 1.78
CA VAL A 26 5.24 -6.03 2.36
C VAL A 26 5.92 -6.64 3.58
N SER A 27 5.10 -7.03 4.54
CA SER A 27 5.48 -7.85 5.68
C SER A 27 4.49 -9.00 5.85
N PHE A 28 5.00 -10.17 6.21
CA PHE A 28 4.17 -11.35 6.46
C PHE A 28 4.93 -12.39 7.27
N GLN A 29 4.19 -13.34 7.82
CA GLN A 29 4.73 -14.42 8.62
C GLN A 29 4.50 -15.75 7.89
N PRO A 30 5.48 -16.28 7.12
CA PRO A 30 5.30 -17.54 6.38
C PRO A 30 5.21 -18.78 7.27
N ASP A 31 5.76 -18.73 8.48
CA ASP A 31 5.75 -19.81 9.48
C ASP A 31 5.73 -19.23 10.91
N GLU A 32 5.66 -20.08 11.93
CA GLU A 32 5.48 -19.63 13.33
C GLU A 32 6.66 -18.80 13.88
N PHE A 33 7.85 -18.93 13.31
CA PHE A 33 9.09 -18.38 13.86
C PHE A 33 9.70 -17.27 12.99
N THR A 34 9.22 -17.11 11.76
CA THR A 34 9.80 -16.18 10.78
C THR A 34 8.84 -15.05 10.46
N VAL A 35 9.30 -13.79 10.60
CA VAL A 35 8.64 -12.63 10.00
C VAL A 35 9.51 -12.10 8.88
N VAL A 36 8.92 -11.96 7.69
CA VAL A 36 9.59 -11.51 6.48
C VAL A 36 9.21 -10.06 6.22
N PHE A 37 10.20 -9.23 5.91
CA PHE A 37 10.03 -7.86 5.47
C PHE A 37 10.72 -7.70 4.12
N GLY A 38 10.05 -7.08 3.15
CA GLY A 38 10.65 -6.87 1.85
C GLY A 38 9.81 -6.01 0.92
N ARG A 39 10.24 -5.94 -0.34
CA ARG A 39 9.53 -5.24 -1.41
C ARG A 39 9.04 -6.25 -2.43
N ILE A 40 7.78 -6.19 -2.84
CA ILE A 40 7.22 -7.13 -3.80
C ILE A 40 7.87 -6.88 -5.17
N GLY A 41 8.66 -7.84 -5.65
CA GLY A 41 9.24 -7.83 -7.00
C GLY A 41 8.30 -8.45 -8.04
N ALA A 42 7.61 -9.53 -7.68
CA ALA A 42 6.61 -10.16 -8.53
C ALA A 42 5.57 -10.93 -7.70
N VAL A 43 4.40 -11.16 -8.30
CA VAL A 43 3.33 -12.00 -7.73
C VAL A 43 2.89 -12.99 -8.79
N ALA A 44 2.85 -14.28 -8.44
CA ALA A 44 2.29 -15.34 -9.27
C ALA A 44 1.13 -16.01 -8.52
N ARG A 45 -0.05 -16.06 -9.13
CA ARG A 45 -1.22 -16.75 -8.60
C ARG A 45 -1.36 -18.11 -9.31
N LYS A 46 -1.51 -19.18 -8.54
CA LYS A 46 -1.69 -20.54 -9.03
C LYS A 46 -2.91 -21.15 -8.35
N GLU A 47 -3.45 -22.23 -8.90
CA GLU A 47 -4.47 -23.01 -8.18
C GLU A 47 -3.90 -23.47 -6.83
N GLY A 48 -4.54 -23.06 -5.73
CA GLY A 48 -4.18 -23.45 -4.38
C GLY A 48 -3.12 -22.58 -3.68
N GLY A 49 -2.56 -21.54 -4.31
CA GLY A 49 -1.57 -20.70 -3.63
C GLY A 49 -1.11 -19.46 -4.38
N VAL A 50 -0.42 -18.58 -3.66
CA VAL A 50 0.20 -17.36 -4.20
C VAL A 50 1.68 -17.34 -3.91
N THR A 51 2.49 -17.17 -4.93
CA THR A 51 3.93 -16.98 -4.78
C THR A 51 4.26 -15.50 -4.86
N ILE A 52 4.96 -14.99 -3.84
CA ILE A 52 5.52 -13.64 -3.79
C ILE A 52 7.02 -13.76 -4.01
N ALA A 53 7.57 -13.05 -4.99
CA ALA A 53 9.00 -12.85 -5.13
C ALA A 53 9.36 -11.48 -4.55
N LEU A 54 10.41 -11.42 -3.74
CA LEU A 54 10.91 -10.20 -3.14
C LEU A 54 12.05 -9.61 -3.98
N ALA A 55 12.04 -8.30 -4.18
CA ALA A 55 13.07 -7.59 -4.92
C ALA A 55 14.31 -7.36 -4.06
N GLY A 56 15.50 -7.57 -4.63
CA GLY A 56 16.78 -7.21 -3.99
C GLY A 56 17.24 -8.13 -2.86
N VAL A 57 16.67 -9.33 -2.75
CA VAL A 57 17.00 -10.32 -1.71
C VAL A 57 17.87 -11.47 -2.25
N ASP A 58 18.11 -11.50 -3.57
CA ASP A 58 19.00 -12.48 -4.17
C ASP A 58 20.43 -12.30 -3.66
N GLY A 59 21.00 -13.35 -3.06
CA GLY A 59 22.38 -13.36 -2.57
C GLY A 59 22.59 -12.80 -1.16
N THR A 60 21.55 -12.31 -0.47
CA THR A 60 21.67 -11.83 0.91
C THR A 60 21.43 -12.97 1.91
N GLY A 61 22.48 -13.43 2.59
CA GLY A 61 22.39 -14.15 3.86
C GLY A 61 21.63 -15.48 3.88
N GLY A 62 21.36 -16.10 2.72
CA GLY A 62 20.62 -17.37 2.63
C GLY A 62 19.10 -17.22 2.76
N LEU A 63 18.57 -15.99 2.72
CA LEU A 63 17.12 -15.78 2.72
C LEU A 63 16.51 -16.19 1.37
N PRO A 64 15.37 -16.91 1.36
CA PRO A 64 14.63 -17.16 0.13
C PRO A 64 14.20 -15.85 -0.52
N SER A 65 14.43 -15.72 -1.83
CA SER A 65 13.93 -14.58 -2.60
C SER A 65 12.46 -14.73 -2.98
N HIS A 66 11.83 -15.87 -2.71
CA HIS A 66 10.42 -16.11 -2.99
C HIS A 66 9.76 -16.99 -1.91
N PHE A 67 8.46 -16.76 -1.70
CA PHE A 67 7.64 -17.43 -0.70
C PHE A 67 6.33 -17.87 -1.34
N SER A 68 5.88 -19.09 -1.04
CA SER A 68 4.55 -19.57 -1.42
C SER A 68 3.64 -19.53 -0.21
N LEU A 69 2.54 -18.79 -0.33
CA LEU A 69 1.59 -18.54 0.75
C LEU A 69 0.23 -19.18 0.43
N PRO A 70 -0.47 -19.72 1.44
CA PRO A 70 -1.87 -20.08 1.32
C PRO A 70 -2.72 -18.88 0.88
N PRO A 71 -3.75 -19.08 0.03
CA PRO A 71 -4.54 -17.97 -0.52
C PRO A 71 -5.18 -17.06 0.53
N ALA A 72 -5.63 -17.64 1.66
CA ALA A 72 -6.28 -16.93 2.75
C ALA A 72 -5.31 -16.30 3.75
N GLN A 73 -4.00 -16.53 3.62
CA GLN A 73 -3.02 -15.94 4.53
C GLN A 73 -3.00 -14.41 4.34
N LEU A 74 -3.03 -13.68 5.46
CA LEU A 74 -2.87 -12.23 5.44
C LEU A 74 -1.42 -11.84 5.24
N VAL A 75 -1.22 -10.91 4.31
CA VAL A 75 0.01 -10.14 4.14
C VAL A 75 -0.30 -8.68 4.42
N TYR A 76 0.68 -7.94 4.90
CA TYR A 76 0.52 -6.55 5.29
C TYR A 76 1.30 -5.69 4.31
N VAL A 77 0.57 -4.92 3.50
CA VAL A 77 1.16 -4.12 2.42
C VAL A 77 1.13 -2.66 2.84
N GLN A 78 2.27 -1.99 2.74
CA GLN A 78 2.31 -0.54 2.92
C GLN A 78 1.73 0.13 1.67
N PRO A 79 0.68 0.96 1.82
CA PRO A 79 0.15 1.73 0.72
C PRO A 79 1.19 2.74 0.24
N ASP A 80 1.19 3.04 -1.06
CA ASP A 80 2.08 4.07 -1.61
C ASP A 80 1.73 5.44 -1.01
N MET A 81 2.63 5.97 -0.18
CA MET A 81 2.44 7.23 0.54
C MET A 81 2.40 8.42 -0.42
N LEU A 82 3.05 8.34 -1.59
CA LEU A 82 3.08 9.42 -2.56
C LEU A 82 1.71 9.64 -3.19
N THR A 83 0.99 8.57 -3.54
CA THR A 83 -0.34 8.65 -4.13
C THR A 83 -1.39 9.22 -3.15
N ASN A 84 -1.29 8.84 -1.87
CA ASN A 84 -2.17 9.38 -0.82
C ASN A 84 -1.89 10.85 -0.49
N THR A 85 -0.61 11.25 -0.52
CA THR A 85 -0.20 12.64 -0.31
C THR A 85 -0.70 13.53 -1.45
N GLU A 86 -0.59 13.08 -2.71
CA GLU A 86 -1.09 13.82 -3.87
C GLU A 86 -2.62 14.04 -3.81
N SER A 87 -3.36 13.02 -3.38
CA SER A 87 -4.83 13.09 -3.22
C SER A 87 -5.22 14.08 -2.12
N THR A 88 -4.52 14.06 -0.99
CA THR A 88 -4.75 14.97 0.15
C THR A 88 -4.42 16.42 -0.23
N ILE A 89 -3.34 16.64 -0.97
CA ILE A 89 -2.96 17.96 -1.47
C ILE A 89 -4.02 18.48 -2.44
N LYS A 90 -4.49 17.66 -3.40
CA LYS A 90 -5.55 18.06 -4.34
C LYS A 90 -6.85 18.46 -3.64
N ASP A 91 -7.25 17.73 -2.60
CA ASP A 91 -8.43 18.04 -1.80
C ASP A 91 -8.29 19.37 -1.04
N LEU A 92 -7.11 19.64 -0.47
CA LEU A 92 -6.83 20.90 0.20
C LEU A 92 -6.84 22.07 -0.78
N PHE A 93 -6.26 21.92 -1.97
CA PHE A 93 -6.30 22.94 -3.03
C PHE A 93 -7.71 23.18 -3.56
N GLY A 94 -8.52 22.14 -3.72
CA GLY A 94 -9.92 22.25 -4.13
C GLY A 94 -10.75 23.07 -3.13
N LYS A 95 -10.62 22.78 -1.83
CA LYS A 95 -11.29 23.52 -0.75
C LYS A 95 -10.86 25.00 -0.69
N VAL A 96 -9.59 25.29 -0.93
CA VAL A 96 -9.10 26.68 -0.99
C VAL A 96 -9.69 27.41 -2.18
N GLN A 97 -9.71 26.81 -3.38
CA GLN A 97 -10.32 27.43 -4.56
C GLN A 97 -11.83 27.68 -4.40
N GLU A 98 -12.55 26.75 -3.78
CA GLU A 98 -13.98 26.88 -3.50
C GLU A 98 -14.25 28.06 -2.54
N ASN A 99 -13.49 28.19 -1.47
CA ASN A 99 -13.59 29.33 -0.54
C ASN A 99 -13.27 30.67 -1.21
N LEU A 100 -12.23 30.74 -2.05
CA LEU A 100 -11.90 31.99 -2.78
C LEU A 100 -12.95 32.38 -3.83
N ARG A 101 -13.64 31.42 -4.44
CA ARG A 101 -14.74 31.70 -5.38
C ARG A 101 -16.00 32.18 -4.65
N SER A 102 -16.30 31.59 -3.50
CA SER A 102 -17.43 32.01 -2.65
C SER A 102 -17.28 33.43 -2.11
N HIS A 103 -16.06 33.90 -1.86
CA HIS A 103 -15.81 35.29 -1.41
C HIS A 103 -15.81 36.34 -2.53
N LYS A 104 -15.83 35.96 -3.81
CA LYS A 104 -15.81 36.91 -4.94
C LYS A 104 -17.21 37.34 -5.39
N GLY A 105 -18.27 36.76 -4.82
CA GLY A 105 -19.67 37.02 -5.18
C GLY A 105 -20.41 38.05 -4.29
N ASP A 106 -19.79 38.56 -3.22
CA ASP A 106 -20.48 39.38 -2.22
C ASP A 106 -19.94 40.82 -2.08
N GLN A 107 -19.33 41.36 -3.13
CA GLN A 107 -19.13 42.81 -3.25
C GLN A 107 -20.19 43.38 -4.21
N ARG A 108 -21.40 43.63 -3.67
CA ARG A 108 -22.28 44.63 -4.26
C ARG A 108 -21.59 45.99 -4.09
N PRO A 109 -21.38 46.78 -5.16
CA PRO A 109 -20.95 48.16 -4.98
C PRO A 109 -22.12 48.93 -4.39
N ASP A 110 -21.96 49.41 -3.15
CA ASP A 110 -22.88 50.39 -2.57
C ASP A 110 -22.95 51.59 -3.52
N THR A 111 -24.15 51.80 -4.06
CA THR A 111 -24.45 52.89 -4.98
C THR A 111 -24.70 54.14 -4.14
N VAL A 112 -23.92 55.20 -4.37
CA VAL A 112 -24.16 56.56 -3.85
C VAL A 112 -24.47 57.46 -5.04
#